data_AF-A0A7C7KTM2-F1
#
_entry.id   AF-A0A7C7KTM2-F1
#
_cell.length_a   1.000
_cell.length_b   1.000
_cell.length_c   1.000
_cell.angle_alpha   90.00
_cell.angle_beta   90.00
_cell.angle_gamma   90.00
#
_symmetry.space_group_name_H-M   'P 1'
#
loop_
_entity.id
_entity.type
_entity.pdbx_description
1 polymer ?
#
loop_
_entity_poly.entity_id
_entity_poly.type
_entity_poly.pdbx_seq_one_letter_code
_entity_poly.pdbx_strand_id
1 'polypeptide(L)' 'MTSLDKSRPPAAKASTKTAAADGNQRLSQSERAYQELKRRILDNEMPAGFQALEQELAELLGMSRTPVREALIRLAK' A
#
# COMPACT_ATOMS: atom_id res chain seq x y z
N MET A 1 22.16 -4.89 28.50
CA MET A 1 20.72 -4.74 28.71
C MET A 1 20.33 -3.44 28.01
N THR A 2 19.76 -3.39 26.81
CA THR A 2 18.65 -4.21 26.28
C THR A 2 18.78 -4.30 24.76
N SER A 3 18.68 -5.52 24.24
CA SER A 3 18.49 -5.83 22.83
C SER A 3 17.27 -5.14 22.25
N LEU A 4 17.34 -4.65 21.02
CA LEU A 4 16.31 -4.97 20.03
C LEU A 4 16.88 -4.79 18.61
N ASP A 5 17.49 -5.89 18.19
CA ASP A 5 17.53 -6.37 16.81
C ASP A 5 16.34 -5.84 15.99
N LYS A 6 16.60 -4.91 15.06
CA LYS A 6 15.65 -4.55 14.00
C LYS A 6 15.94 -5.42 12.78
N SER A 7 15.82 -6.74 12.95
CA SER A 7 15.63 -7.64 11.82
C SER A 7 14.33 -7.28 11.11
N ARG A 8 14.39 -6.44 10.08
CA ARG A 8 13.32 -6.31 9.10
C ARG A 8 13.85 -6.86 7.77
N PRO A 9 13.40 -8.04 7.33
CA PRO A 9 13.93 -8.65 6.12
C PRO A 9 13.54 -7.82 4.88
N PRO A 10 14.42 -7.78 3.85
CA PRO A 10 14.12 -7.18 2.56
C PRO A 10 13.27 -8.14 1.74
N ALA A 11 12.02 -7.79 1.50
CA ALA A 11 11.12 -8.51 0.60
C ALA A 11 10.40 -7.47 -0.28
N ALA A 12 10.24 -7.62 -1.58
CA ALA A 12 10.71 -8.59 -2.54
C ALA A 12 10.47 -7.95 -3.93
N LYS A 13 11.33 -8.24 -4.90
CA LYS A 13 11.08 -7.93 -6.31
C LYS A 13 9.91 -8.77 -6.84
N ALA A 14 8.98 -8.19 -7.59
CA ALA A 14 8.20 -8.81 -8.69
C ALA A 14 7.17 -7.78 -9.20
N SER A 15 7.35 -7.20 -10.39
CA SER A 15 6.90 -7.76 -11.68
C SER A 15 5.38 -7.78 -11.84
N THR A 16 4.89 -6.85 -12.67
CA THR A 16 3.83 -7.03 -13.69
C THR A 16 3.06 -8.35 -13.66
N LYS A 17 1.71 -8.30 -13.56
CA LYS A 17 0.80 -9.05 -14.45
C LYS A 17 -0.68 -8.68 -14.25
N THR A 18 -1.31 -8.26 -15.35
CA THR A 18 -2.75 -8.34 -15.60
C THR A 18 -3.24 -9.78 -15.45
N ALA A 19 -4.21 -10.06 -14.58
CA ALA A 19 -5.11 -11.21 -14.73
C ALA A 19 -6.33 -11.06 -13.82
N ALA A 20 -7.50 -10.97 -14.44
CA ALA A 20 -8.76 -11.28 -13.78
C ALA A 20 -8.83 -12.79 -13.48
N ALA A 21 -9.49 -13.09 -12.36
CA ALA A 21 -10.03 -14.38 -11.91
C ALA A 21 -9.09 -15.41 -11.21
N ASP A 22 -9.60 -15.86 -10.06
CA ASP A 22 -9.32 -17.08 -9.27
C ASP A 22 -8.20 -17.13 -8.21
N GLY A 23 -8.64 -17.07 -6.94
CA GLY A 23 -8.29 -18.05 -5.91
C GLY A 23 -6.94 -17.92 -5.20
N ASN A 24 -6.90 -17.16 -4.10
CA ASN A 24 -5.88 -17.26 -3.04
C ASN A 24 -4.47 -16.71 -3.33
N GLN A 25 -4.28 -15.85 -4.33
CA GLN A 25 -3.02 -15.11 -4.46
C GLN A 25 -2.92 -14.07 -3.34
N ARG A 26 -1.98 -14.27 -2.41
CA ARG A 26 -1.67 -13.30 -1.36
C ARG A 26 -1.22 -12.00 -2.02
N LEU A 27 -2.15 -11.05 -2.13
CA LEU A 27 -1.89 -9.70 -2.63
C LEU A 27 -0.66 -9.13 -1.92
N SER A 28 0.25 -8.51 -2.69
CA SER A 28 1.37 -7.79 -2.10
C SER A 28 0.85 -6.64 -1.24
N GLN A 29 1.62 -6.22 -0.23
CA GLN A 29 1.21 -5.10 0.62
C GLN A 29 1.00 -3.82 -0.18
N SER A 30 1.77 -3.59 -1.24
CA SER A 30 1.59 -2.45 -2.14
C SER A 30 0.30 -2.54 -2.94
N GLU A 31 -0.10 -3.76 -3.38
CA GLU A 31 -1.37 -3.96 -4.09
C GLU A 31 -2.57 -3.77 -3.16
N ARG A 32 -2.47 -4.24 -1.91
CA ARG A 32 -3.49 -3.99 -0.89
C ARG A 32 -3.64 -2.51 -0.60
N ALA A 33 -2.53 -1.78 -0.43
CA ALA A 33 -2.56 -0.34 -0.23
C ALA A 33 -3.20 0.39 -1.43
N TYR A 34 -2.87 -0.02 -2.65
CA TYR A 34 -3.46 0.56 -3.86
C TYR A 34 -4.98 0.35 -3.93
N GLN A 35 -5.44 -0.89 -3.72
CA GLN A 35 -6.87 -1.21 -3.77
C GLN A 35 -7.66 -0.44 -2.72
N GLU A 36 -7.14 -0.37 -1.49
CA GLU A 36 -7.79 0.36 -0.40
C GLU A 36 -7.83 1.86 -0.66
N LEU A 37 -6.71 2.50 -1.05
CA LEU A 37 -6.70 3.92 -1.39
C LEU A 37 -7.63 4.25 -2.56
N LYS A 38 -7.63 3.42 -3.61
CA LYS A 38 -8.52 3.58 -4.76
C LYS A 38 -9.99 3.50 -4.34
N ARG A 39 -10.33 2.52 -3.49
CA ARG A 39 -11.69 2.36 -2.96
C ARG A 39 -12.12 3.61 -2.21
N ARG A 40 -11.29 4.13 -1.31
CA ARG A 40 -11.61 5.33 -0.50
C ARG A 40 -11.85 6.58 -1.34
N ILE A 41 -11.12 6.73 -2.43
CA ILE A 41 -11.34 7.83 -3.39
C ILE A 41 -12.67 7.65 -4.12
N LEU A 42 -13.00 6.44 -4.57
CA LEU A 42 -14.25 6.13 -5.26
C LEU A 42 -15.48 6.23 -4.33
N ASP A 43 -15.32 5.83 -3.07
CA ASP A 43 -16.32 5.97 -2.00
C ASP A 43 -16.41 7.43 -1.49
N ASN A 44 -15.62 8.35 -2.04
CA ASN A 44 -15.55 9.77 -1.69
C ASN A 44 -15.16 10.04 -0.22
N GLU A 45 -14.52 9.07 0.44
CA GLU A 45 -13.89 9.25 1.76
C GLU A 45 -12.66 10.17 1.67
N MET A 46 -12.02 10.20 0.49
CA MET A 46 -10.91 11.09 0.16
C MET A 46 -11.35 12.02 -0.97
N PRO A 47 -11.97 13.19 -0.66
CA PRO A 47 -12.55 14.06 -1.66
C PRO A 47 -11.49 14.65 -2.60
N ALA A 48 -11.94 15.20 -3.73
CA ALA A 48 -11.05 15.89 -4.66
C ALA A 48 -10.27 17.01 -3.95
N GLY A 49 -8.95 17.04 -4.15
CA GLY A 49 -8.05 17.99 -3.49
C GLY A 49 -7.64 17.58 -2.07
N PHE A 50 -8.07 16.41 -1.57
CA PHE A 50 -7.60 15.87 -0.31
C PHE A 50 -6.07 15.69 -0.33
N GLN A 51 -5.42 16.25 0.69
CA GLN A 51 -3.98 16.14 0.91
C GLN A 51 -3.74 15.38 2.21
N ALA A 52 -2.92 14.34 2.14
CA ALA A 52 -2.44 13.61 3.30
C ALA A 52 -0.97 13.28 3.12
N LEU A 53 -0.25 13.21 4.23
CA LEU A 53 1.12 12.74 4.26
C LEU A 53 1.16 11.22 4.05
N GLU A 54 2.23 10.73 3.42
CA GLU A 54 2.46 9.30 3.24
C GLU A 54 2.45 8.54 4.58
N GLN A 55 2.92 9.18 5.66
CA GLN A 55 2.89 8.58 6.99
C GLN A 55 1.46 8.41 7.51
N GLU A 56 0.59 9.41 7.34
CA GLU A 56 -0.79 9.35 7.80
C GLU A 56 -1.56 8.24 7.08
N LEU A 57 -1.33 8.09 5.77
CA LEU A 57 -1.90 7.00 4.99
C LEU A 57 -1.33 5.63 5.41
N ALA A 58 -0.05 5.55 5.75
CA ALA A 58 0.54 4.33 6.28
C ALA A 58 -0.05 3.92 7.63
N GLU A 59 -0.27 4.88 8.53
CA GLU A 59 -0.93 4.67 9.81
C GLU A 59 -2.41 4.25 9.61
N LEU A 60 -3.14 4.95 8.74
CA LEU A 60 -4.53 4.65 8.39
C LEU A 60 -4.71 3.22 7.86
N LEU A 61 -3.76 2.76 7.03
CA LEU A 61 -3.79 1.44 6.41
C LEU A 61 -3.14 0.35 7.29
N GLY A 62 -2.52 0.71 8.42
CA GLY A 62 -1.75 -0.22 9.25
C GLY A 62 -0.55 -0.83 8.52
N MET A 63 0.05 -0.10 7.59
CA MET A 63 1.15 -0.55 6.73
C MET A 63 2.41 0.29 6.94
N SER A 64 3.56 -0.18 6.41
CA SER A 64 4.74 0.68 6.35
C SER A 64 4.67 1.66 5.16
N ARG A 65 5.43 2.74 5.23
CA ARG A 65 5.56 3.76 4.19
C ARG A 65 5.88 3.21 2.78
N THR A 66 6.76 2.23 2.66
CA THR A 66 7.20 1.67 1.36
C THR A 66 6.05 1.16 0.47
N PRO A 67 5.18 0.23 0.91
CA PRO A 67 4.05 -0.20 0.09
C PRO A 67 3.03 0.90 -0.20
N VAL A 68 2.84 1.86 0.72
CA VAL A 68 1.94 3.01 0.51
C VAL A 68 2.49 3.94 -0.56
N ARG A 69 3.79 4.25 -0.52
CA ARG A 69 4.47 5.04 -1.56
C ARG A 69 4.29 4.45 -2.95
N GLU A 70 4.53 3.15 -3.08
CA GLU A 70 4.37 2.43 -4.36
C GLU A 70 2.92 2.48 -4.86
N ALA A 71 1.95 2.34 -3.95
CA ALA A 71 0.54 2.47 -4.27
C ALA A 71 0.18 3.89 -4.75
N LEU A 72 0.67 4.93 -4.07
CA LEU A 72 0.47 6.34 -4.45
C LEU A 72 1.08 6.65 -5.83
N ILE A 73 2.30 6.17 -6.09
CA ILE A 73 2.95 6.33 -7.41
C ILE A 73 2.14 5.65 -8.51
N ARG A 74 1.52 4.50 -8.23
CA ARG A 74 0.65 3.81 -9.18
C ARG A 74 -0.69 4.51 -9.40
N LEU A 75 -1.22 5.15 -8.37
CA LEU A 75 -2.49 5.88 -8.44
C LEU A 75 -2.36 7.23 -9.16
N ALA A 76 -1.18 7.87 -9.08
CA ALA A 76 -0.88 9.11 -9.78
C ALA A 76 -0.62 8.94 -11.29
N LYS A 77 -0.59 7.70 -11.78
CA LYS A 77 -0.48 7.36 -13.21
C LYS A 77 -1.86 7.22 -13.82
#